data_AF-A0A1H9RK69-F1
#
_entry.id   AF-A0A1H9RK69-F1
#
_cell.length_a   1.000
_cell.length_b   1.000
_cell.length_c   1.000
_cell.angle_alpha   90.00
_cell.angle_beta   90.00
_cell.angle_gamma   90.00
#
_symmetry.space_group_name_H-M   'P 1'
#
loop_
_entity.id
_entity.type
_entity.pdbx_description
1 polymer ?
#
loop_
_entity_poly.entity_id
_entity_poly.type
_entity_poly.pdbx_seq_one_letter_code
_entity_poly.pdbx_strand_id
1 'polypeptide(L)'
;TIDARQIAELYRRRWRIEGMFQRLESVLQSEIRSLGHPRAALLGFAVAVLAYNLLAVLKRSVEQAHRERLPEGWEASPYHLAVQVRSRYEGMLVALAVEHWPAWADDSANTLAQRLCRDGSRPCLHRPPHQGLEK
;
A
#
# COMPACT_ATOMS: atom_id res chain seq x y z
N THR A 1 18.66 -30.64 -6.92
CA THR A 1 17.45 -31.24 -6.31
C THR A 1 16.78 -30.16 -5.48
N ILE A 2 15.47 -29.98 -5.59
CA ILE A 2 14.73 -28.98 -4.79
C ILE A 2 14.29 -29.67 -3.49
N ASP A 3 14.58 -29.05 -2.34
CA ASP A 3 14.22 -29.60 -1.03
C ASP A 3 12.72 -29.46 -0.75
N ALA A 4 12.15 -30.40 0.02
CA ALA A 4 10.74 -30.39 0.39
C ALA A 4 10.36 -29.11 1.15
N ARG A 5 11.26 -28.57 1.97
CA ARG A 5 11.07 -27.28 2.66
C ARG A 5 10.95 -26.12 1.67
N GLN A 6 11.77 -26.08 0.62
CA GLN A 6 11.68 -25.05 -0.41
C GLN A 6 10.33 -25.09 -1.14
N ILE A 7 9.81 -26.29 -1.42
CA ILE A 7 8.49 -26.47 -2.03
C ILE A 7 7.39 -25.94 -1.09
N ALA A 8 7.43 -26.28 0.21
CA ALA A 8 6.47 -25.80 1.19
C ALA A 8 6.48 -24.26 1.34
N GLU A 9 7.67 -23.65 1.35
CA GLU A 9 7.83 -22.19 1.42
C GLU A 9 7.35 -21.47 0.14
N LEU A 10 7.58 -22.06 -1.03
CA LEU A 10 7.00 -21.59 -2.30
C LEU A 10 5.47 -21.68 -2.28
N TYR A 11 4.93 -22.81 -1.83
CA TYR A 11 3.48 -23.03 -1.80
C TYR A 11 2.78 -22.08 -0.84
N ARG A 12 3.37 -21.80 0.33
CA ARG A 12 2.85 -20.81 1.29
C ARG A 12 2.76 -19.39 0.71
N ARG A 13 3.59 -19.03 -0.28
CA ARG A 13 3.48 -17.73 -0.97
C ARG A 13 2.21 -17.61 -1.82
N ARG A 14 1.61 -18.72 -2.26
CA ARG A 14 0.36 -18.72 -3.04
C ARG A 14 -0.82 -18.12 -2.26
N TRP A 15 -0.90 -18.34 -0.95
CA TRP A 15 -1.93 -17.74 -0.10
C TRP A 15 -1.92 -16.22 -0.07
N ARG A 16 -0.80 -15.59 -0.44
CA ARG A 16 -0.75 -14.11 -0.58
C ARG A 16 -1.69 -13.62 -1.68
N ILE A 17 -1.87 -14.41 -2.75
CA ILE A 17 -2.76 -14.09 -3.86
C ILE A 17 -4.22 -14.24 -3.41
N GLU A 18 -4.51 -15.30 -2.67
CA GLU A 18 -5.85 -15.55 -2.10
C GLU A 18 -6.26 -14.44 -1.12
N GLY A 19 -5.38 -14.08 -0.18
CA GLY A 19 -5.63 -12.98 0.75
C GLY A 19 -5.79 -11.62 0.05
N MET A 20 -5.09 -11.40 -1.06
CA MET A 20 -5.32 -10.22 -1.91
C MET A 20 -6.73 -10.25 -2.52
N PHE A 21 -7.12 -11.35 -3.16
CA PHE A 21 -8.43 -11.45 -3.81
C PHE A 21 -9.58 -11.38 -2.81
N GLN A 22 -9.44 -11.98 -1.63
CA GLN A 22 -10.43 -11.86 -0.56
C GLN A 22 -10.62 -10.41 -0.11
N ARG A 23 -9.53 -9.62 -0.03
CA ARG A 23 -9.63 -8.20 0.30
C ARG A 23 -10.22 -7.37 -0.83
N LEU A 24 -9.86 -7.65 -2.09
CA LEU A 24 -10.47 -7.01 -3.25
C LEU A 24 -11.97 -7.30 -3.33
N GLU A 25 -12.37 -8.55 -3.11
CA GLU A 25 -13.77 -8.96 -3.05
C GLU A 25 -14.53 -8.19 -1.98
N SER A 26 -13.97 -8.09 -0.77
CA SER A 26 -14.56 -7.33 0.34
C SER A 26 -14.75 -5.84 0.02
N VAL A 27 -13.80 -5.22 -0.70
CA VAL A 27 -13.86 -3.80 -1.07
C VAL A 27 -14.80 -3.56 -2.25
N LEU A 28 -14.79 -4.45 -3.25
CA LEU A 28 -15.58 -4.32 -4.47
C LEU A 28 -16.98 -4.91 -4.35
N GLN A 29 -17.29 -5.67 -3.29
CA GLN A 29 -18.52 -6.45 -3.15
C GLN A 29 -18.75 -7.41 -4.33
N SER A 30 -17.67 -8.02 -4.81
CA SER A 30 -17.61 -8.92 -5.97
C SER A 30 -17.92 -8.27 -7.34
N GLU A 31 -18.59 -7.12 -7.37
CA GLU A 31 -18.82 -6.32 -8.58
C GLU A 31 -19.05 -4.83 -8.28
N ILE A 32 -18.57 -3.96 -9.16
CA ILE A 32 -18.93 -2.54 -9.10
C ILE A 32 -20.28 -2.38 -9.82
N ARG A 33 -21.37 -2.20 -9.05
CA ARG A 33 -22.77 -2.18 -9.53
C ARG A 33 -23.06 -1.25 -10.72
N SER A 34 -22.25 -0.22 -10.95
CA SER A 34 -22.42 0.75 -12.05
C SER A 34 -21.64 0.39 -13.33
N LEU A 35 -20.79 -0.64 -13.31
CA LEU A 35 -19.96 -1.07 -14.45
C LEU A 35 -20.58 -2.29 -15.15
N GLY A 36 -21.83 -2.19 -15.60
CA GLY A 36 -22.56 -3.29 -16.26
C GLY A 36 -22.04 -3.66 -17.66
N HIS A 37 -21.08 -2.90 -18.21
CA HIS A 37 -20.45 -3.23 -19.50
C HIS A 37 -19.17 -4.04 -19.27
N PRO A 38 -19.00 -5.22 -19.91
CA PRO A 38 -17.90 -6.16 -19.59
C PRO A 38 -16.50 -5.54 -19.72
N ARG A 39 -16.29 -4.65 -20.70
CA ARG A 39 -15.00 -3.94 -20.85
C ARG A 39 -14.72 -2.99 -19.68
N ALA A 40 -15.76 -2.33 -19.19
CA ALA A 40 -15.66 -1.38 -18.09
C ALA A 40 -15.44 -2.11 -16.76
N ALA A 41 -16.09 -3.26 -16.56
CA ALA A 41 -15.84 -4.14 -15.42
C ALA A 41 -14.39 -4.66 -15.40
N LEU A 42 -13.86 -5.12 -16.56
CA LEU A 42 -12.48 -5.58 -16.66
C LEU A 42 -11.47 -4.46 -16.36
N LEU A 43 -11.71 -3.25 -16.87
CA LEU A 43 -10.89 -2.08 -16.55
C LEU A 43 -10.92 -1.77 -15.05
N GLY A 44 -12.12 -1.71 -14.45
CA GLY A 44 -12.27 -1.45 -13.02
C GLY A 44 -11.55 -2.48 -12.16
N PHE A 45 -11.67 -3.76 -12.51
CA PHE A 45 -10.94 -4.84 -11.85
C PHE A 45 -9.41 -4.69 -12.00
N ALA A 46 -8.91 -4.41 -13.21
CA ALA A 46 -7.47 -4.21 -13.44
C ALA A 46 -6.92 -3.02 -12.63
N VAL A 47 -7.66 -1.91 -12.56
CA VAL A 47 -7.31 -0.74 -11.74
C VAL A 47 -7.31 -1.11 -10.26
N ALA A 48 -8.27 -1.91 -9.78
CA ALA A 48 -8.31 -2.36 -8.39
C ALA A 48 -7.10 -3.23 -8.02
N VAL A 49 -6.69 -4.15 -8.90
CA VAL A 49 -5.47 -4.96 -8.72
C VAL A 49 -4.22 -4.07 -8.69
N LEU A 50 -4.10 -3.10 -9.60
CA LEU A 50 -3.00 -2.14 -9.61
C LEU A 50 -2.96 -1.33 -8.30
N ALA A 51 -4.10 -0.79 -7.87
CA ALA A 51 -4.20 -0.02 -6.62
C ALA A 51 -3.81 -0.86 -5.40
N TYR A 52 -4.20 -2.13 -5.35
CA TYR A 52 -3.77 -3.05 -4.29
C TYR A 52 -2.26 -3.26 -4.32
N ASN A 53 -1.65 -3.48 -5.49
CA ASN A 53 -0.21 -3.65 -5.62
C ASN A 53 0.54 -2.41 -5.10
N LEU A 54 0.09 -1.20 -5.44
CA LEU A 54 0.64 0.05 -4.93
C LEU A 54 0.53 0.12 -3.40
N LEU A 55 -0.66 -0.15 -2.85
CA LEU A 55 -0.87 -0.15 -1.40
C LEU A 55 0.00 -1.20 -0.69
N ALA A 56 0.21 -2.37 -1.29
CA ALA A 56 1.08 -3.41 -0.75
C ALA A 56 2.55 -2.96 -0.71
N VAL A 57 3.04 -2.27 -1.75
CA VAL A 57 4.39 -1.69 -1.76
C VAL A 57 4.52 -0.61 -0.68
N LEU A 58 3.53 0.27 -0.54
CA LEU A 58 3.53 1.30 0.51
C LEU A 58 3.54 0.66 1.91
N LYS A 59 2.68 -0.33 2.16
CA LYS A 59 2.64 -1.10 3.42
C LYS A 59 4.01 -1.66 3.76
N ARG A 60 4.64 -2.36 2.82
CA ARG A 60 5.95 -2.98 3.01
C ARG A 60 7.06 -1.95 3.21
N SER A 61 7.00 -0.82 2.52
CA SER A 61 7.97 0.27 2.68
C SER A 61 7.91 0.87 4.07
N VAL A 62 6.70 1.11 4.59
CA VAL A 62 6.47 1.60 5.97
C VAL A 62 6.94 0.56 6.99
N GLU A 63 6.56 -0.71 6.85
CA GLU A 63 7.03 -1.78 7.74
C GLU A 63 8.56 -1.90 7.76
N GLN A 64 9.19 -1.83 6.59
CA GLN A 64 10.65 -1.85 6.46
C GLN A 64 11.29 -0.64 7.16
N ALA A 65 10.73 0.56 6.97
CA ALA A 65 11.22 1.81 7.52
C ALA A 65 11.16 1.90 9.06
N HIS A 66 10.28 1.11 9.68
CA HIS A 66 10.04 1.11 11.12
C HIS A 66 10.43 -0.19 11.82
N ARG A 67 11.03 -1.15 11.11
CA ARG A 67 11.39 -2.49 11.63
C ARG A 67 12.18 -2.43 12.94
N GLU A 68 13.08 -1.48 13.09
CA GLU A 68 13.94 -1.35 14.29
C GLU A 68 13.25 -0.63 15.47
N ARG A 69 12.14 0.09 15.20
CA ARG A 69 11.47 0.94 16.19
C ARG A 69 10.17 0.33 16.75
N LEU A 70 9.58 -0.62 16.02
CA LEU A 70 8.30 -1.24 16.36
C LEU A 70 8.52 -2.70 16.78
N PRO A 71 7.60 -3.28 17.57
CA PRO A 71 7.68 -4.68 18.00
C PRO A 71 7.79 -5.64 16.80
N GLU A 72 8.46 -6.77 17.04
CA GLU A 72 8.54 -7.84 16.05
C GLU A 72 7.12 -8.33 15.68
N GLY A 73 6.86 -8.46 14.38
CA GLY A 73 5.54 -8.83 13.87
C GLY A 73 4.52 -7.68 13.80
N TRP A 74 4.91 -6.44 14.09
CA TRP A 74 4.04 -5.30 13.81
C TRP A 74 3.76 -5.18 12.30
N GLU A 75 2.48 -4.96 11.96
CA GLU A 75 2.04 -4.78 10.58
C GLU A 75 1.34 -3.45 10.39
N ALA A 76 1.66 -2.76 9.29
CA ALA A 76 1.01 -1.51 8.95
C ALA A 76 -0.43 -1.76 8.49
N SER A 77 -1.39 -1.05 9.06
CA SER A 77 -2.81 -1.17 8.68
C SER A 77 -3.06 -0.57 7.29
N PRO A 78 -3.49 -1.36 6.28
CA PRO A 78 -3.72 -0.84 4.93
C PRO A 78 -4.84 0.19 4.86
N TYR A 79 -5.83 0.08 5.76
CA TYR A 79 -6.90 1.07 5.91
C TYR A 79 -6.35 2.43 6.33
N HIS A 80 -5.54 2.48 7.39
CA HIS A 80 -4.98 3.74 7.89
C HIS A 80 -4.00 4.37 6.89
N LEU A 81 -3.23 3.55 6.15
CA LEU A 81 -2.38 4.04 5.06
C LEU A 81 -3.23 4.70 3.96
N ALA A 82 -4.30 4.05 3.51
CA ALA A 82 -5.20 4.62 2.50
C ALA A 82 -5.87 5.92 2.99
N VAL A 83 -6.30 5.97 4.25
CA VAL A 83 -6.87 7.17 4.86
C VAL A 83 -5.86 8.32 4.91
N GLN A 84 -4.61 8.05 5.27
CA GLN A 84 -3.55 9.07 5.30
C GLN A 84 -3.21 9.60 3.91
N VAL A 85 -3.12 8.72 2.90
CA VAL A 85 -2.90 9.14 1.52
C VAL A 85 -4.04 10.05 1.07
N ARG A 86 -5.29 9.62 1.27
CA ARG A 86 -6.47 10.40 0.88
C ARG A 86 -6.56 11.75 1.58
N SER A 87 -6.25 11.82 2.87
CA SER A 87 -6.38 13.05 3.65
C SER A 87 -5.29 14.09 3.36
N ARG A 88 -4.14 13.68 2.82
CA ARG A 88 -3.01 14.58 2.55
C ARG A 88 -2.75 14.83 1.07
N TYR A 89 -3.32 14.03 0.17
CA TYR A 89 -3.07 14.14 -1.26
C TYR A 89 -3.36 15.54 -1.82
N GLU A 90 -4.54 16.10 -1.56
CA GLU A 90 -4.92 17.44 -2.03
C GLU A 90 -3.97 18.52 -1.48
N GLY A 91 -3.65 18.45 -0.18
CA GLY A 91 -2.71 19.39 0.43
C GLY A 91 -1.30 19.29 -0.16
N MET A 92 -0.87 18.08 -0.54
CA MET A 92 0.40 17.86 -1.23
C MET A 92 0.38 18.46 -2.65
N LEU A 93 -0.71 18.28 -3.41
CA LEU A 93 -0.85 18.88 -4.76
C LEU A 93 -0.80 20.41 -4.72
N VAL A 94 -1.34 21.04 -3.68
CA VAL A 94 -1.27 22.49 -3.51
C VAL A 94 0.12 22.95 -3.07
N ALA A 95 0.76 22.20 -2.17
CA ALA A 95 2.04 22.60 -1.57
C ALA A 95 3.26 22.27 -2.45
N LEU A 96 3.15 21.33 -3.38
CA LEU A 96 4.26 20.85 -4.21
C LEU A 96 3.95 21.10 -5.69
N ALA A 97 4.58 22.12 -6.27
CA ALA A 97 4.48 22.39 -7.70
C ALA A 97 5.09 21.24 -8.51
N VAL A 98 4.54 20.97 -9.71
CA VAL A 98 4.89 19.79 -10.53
C VAL A 98 6.38 19.71 -10.88
N GLU A 99 7.07 20.84 -10.92
CA GLU A 99 8.50 20.96 -11.21
C GLU A 99 9.37 20.36 -10.08
N HIS A 100 8.82 20.25 -8.87
CA HIS A 100 9.45 19.62 -7.72
C HIS A 100 9.14 18.13 -7.61
N TRP A 101 8.24 17.63 -8.48
CA TRP A 101 7.97 16.21 -8.57
C TRP A 101 9.20 15.54 -9.19
N PRO A 102 9.90 14.64 -8.48
CA PRO A 102 11.08 14.03 -9.04
C PRO A 102 10.69 13.20 -10.26
N ALA A 103 11.57 13.18 -11.28
CA ALA A 103 11.41 12.36 -12.47
C ALA A 103 11.57 10.87 -12.10
N TRP A 104 10.53 10.28 -11.51
CA TRP A 104 10.53 8.90 -11.01
C TRP A 104 10.48 7.86 -12.12
N ALA A 105 10.11 8.26 -13.34
CA ALA A 105 9.89 7.35 -14.45
C ALA A 105 11.19 6.66 -14.92
N ASP A 106 12.35 7.30 -14.72
CA ASP A 106 13.65 6.79 -15.16
C ASP A 106 14.46 6.08 -14.05
N ASP A 107 13.97 6.11 -12.81
CA ASP A 107 14.65 5.48 -11.68
C ASP A 107 14.48 3.95 -11.70
N SER A 108 15.56 3.23 -11.37
CA SER A 108 15.46 1.78 -11.18
C SER A 108 14.51 1.42 -10.01
N ALA A 109 13.87 0.25 -10.08
CA ALA A 109 12.98 -0.23 -9.02
C ALA A 109 13.66 -0.27 -7.63
N ASN A 110 14.98 -0.53 -7.59
CA ASN A 110 15.76 -0.54 -6.35
C ASN A 110 15.93 0.88 -5.79
N THR A 111 16.21 1.87 -6.65
CA THR A 111 16.30 3.29 -6.27
C THR A 111 14.97 3.77 -5.68
N LEU A 112 13.85 3.42 -6.33
CA LEU A 112 12.52 3.75 -5.83
C LEU A 112 12.25 3.10 -4.47
N ALA A 113 12.56 1.80 -4.31
CA ALA A 113 12.35 1.08 -3.05
C ALA A 113 13.15 1.67 -1.89
N GLN A 114 14.43 2.02 -2.11
CA GLN A 114 15.27 2.65 -1.10
C GLN A 114 14.72 4.01 -0.67
N ARG A 115 14.25 4.83 -1.63
CA ARG A 115 13.64 6.12 -1.33
C ARG A 115 12.36 5.97 -0.52
N LEU A 116 11.47 5.05 -0.91
CA LEU A 116 10.23 4.77 -0.16
C LEU A 116 10.52 4.35 1.29
N CYS A 117 11.55 3.52 1.52
CA CYS A 117 11.95 3.15 2.87
C CYS A 117 12.51 4.35 3.66
N ARG A 118 13.35 5.18 3.03
CA ARG A 118 13.89 6.39 3.66
C ARG A 118 12.78 7.37 4.05
N ASP A 119 11.83 7.61 3.17
CA ASP A 119 10.77 8.58 3.38
C ASP A 119 9.74 8.07 4.40
N GLY A 120 9.50 6.75 4.45
CA GLY A 120 8.71 6.09 5.48
C GLY A 120 9.28 6.27 6.90
N SER A 121 10.60 6.44 7.04
CA SER A 121 11.25 6.61 8.36
C SER A 121 11.10 8.02 8.93
N ARG A 122 10.58 8.98 8.16
CA ARG A 122 10.38 10.37 8.60
C ARG A 122 9.19 10.45 9.55
N PRO A 123 9.35 11.01 10.77
CA PRO A 123 8.23 11.19 11.66
C PRO A 123 7.18 12.07 10.97
N CYS A 124 5.94 11.58 10.91
CA CYS A 124 4.81 12.36 10.42
C CYS A 124 4.79 13.68 11.21
N LEU A 125 5.02 14.81 10.52
CA LEU A 125 5.12 16.15 11.10
C LEU A 125 3.82 16.69 11.74
N HIS A 126 2.85 15.83 12.01
CA HIS A 126 1.66 16.20 12.77
C HIS A 126 1.14 15.01 13.58
N ARG A 127 1.52 14.96 14.85
CA ARG A 127 0.74 14.30 15.90
C ARG A 127 -0.55 15.12 16.03
N PRO A 128 -1.75 14.58 15.78
CA PRO A 128 -2.97 15.27 16.18
C PRO A 128 -2.97 15.35 17.72
N PRO A 129 -3.44 16.46 18.32
CA PRO A 129 -3.57 16.54 19.76
C PRO A 129 -4.48 15.41 20.24
N HIS A 130 -4.04 14.71 21.28
CA HIS A 130 -4.86 13.77 22.02
C HIS A 130 -6.12 14.51 22.49
N GLN A 131 -7.27 14.27 21.88
CA GLN A 131 -8.53 14.56 22.55
C GLN A 131 -8.67 13.52 23.66
N GLY A 132 -8.46 13.97 24.89
CA GLY A 132 -8.85 13.22 26.07
C GLY A 132 -10.34 12.93 25.99
N LEU A 133 -10.68 11.65 25.89
CA LEU A 133 -11.99 11.16 26.27
C LEU A 133 -12.02 11.10 27.81
N GLU A 134 -12.21 12.27 28.43
CA GLU A 134 -12.95 12.33 29.68
C GLU A 134 -14.44 12.35 29.32
N LYS A 135 -15.09 11.21 29.51
CA LYS A 135 -16.30 10.98 30.33
C LYS A 135 -16.90 9.62 30.00
#